data_AF-A0A7V8NJW2-F1
#
_entry.id   AF-A0A7V8NJW2-F1
#
_cell.length_a   1.000
_cell.length_b   1.000
_cell.length_c   1.000
_cell.angle_alpha   90.00
_cell.angle_beta   90.00
_cell.angle_gamma   90.00
#
_symmetry.space_group_name_H-M   'P 1'
#
loop_
_entity.id
_entity.type
_entity.pdbx_description
1 polymer ?
#
loop_
_entity_poly.entity_id
_entity_poly.type
_entity_poly.pdbx_seq_one_letter_code
_entity_poly.pdbx_strand_id
1 'polypeptide(L)'
;MRCPQCGEPVVWTVTDAGRRLAVNKEPDDDGNTAAYRDGTGTWRSRRPTDELPVARWEKLYMPHVATCEAQVQRRQRRPAVLPPGVADMSAYRRRARP
;
A
#
# COMPACT_ATOMS: atom_id res chain seq x y z
N MET A 1 -7.17 -10.99 7.23
CA MET A 1 -6.08 -10.69 8.19
C MET A 1 -6.32 -9.28 8.73
N ARG A 2 -5.60 -8.80 9.76
CA ARG A 2 -5.74 -7.43 10.27
C ARG A 2 -4.43 -6.65 10.12
N CYS A 3 -4.52 -5.34 9.92
CA CYS A 3 -3.38 -4.45 9.92
C CYS A 3 -2.79 -4.36 11.34
N PRO A 4 -1.47 -4.58 11.54
CA PRO A 4 -0.87 -4.51 12.87
C PRO A 4 -0.77 -3.08 13.42
N GLN A 5 -1.02 -2.06 12.59
CA GLN A 5 -0.91 -0.66 12.99
C GLN A 5 -2.24 -0.05 13.41
N CYS A 6 -3.31 -0.28 12.64
CA CYS A 6 -4.63 0.28 12.92
C CYS A 6 -5.70 -0.78 13.25
N GLY A 7 -5.40 -2.09 13.15
CA GLY A 7 -6.35 -3.16 13.47
C GLY A 7 -7.39 -3.46 12.39
N GLU A 8 -7.47 -2.63 11.34
CA GLU A 8 -8.46 -2.78 10.27
C GLU A 8 -8.27 -4.07 9.45
N PRO A 9 -9.35 -4.68 8.93
CA PRO A 9 -9.26 -5.85 8.06
C PRO A 9 -8.53 -5.55 6.74
N VAL A 10 -7.52 -6.37 6.43
CA VAL A 10 -6.74 -6.26 5.20
C VAL A 10 -6.53 -7.62 4.53
N VAL A 11 -6.28 -7.57 3.23
CA VAL A 11 -5.76 -8.67 2.43
C VAL A 11 -4.30 -8.39 2.10
N TRP A 12 -3.43 -9.35 2.40
CA TRP A 12 -2.01 -9.27 2.04
C TRP A 12 -1.81 -9.93 0.68
N THR A 13 -1.40 -9.12 -0.28
CA THR A 13 -1.13 -9.52 -1.66
C THR A 13 0.38 -9.55 -1.91
N VAL A 14 0.80 -10.25 -2.95
CA VAL A 14 2.16 -10.24 -3.49
C VAL A 14 2.11 -9.57 -4.86
N THR A 15 2.89 -8.50 -5.02
CA THR A 15 3.01 -7.78 -6.28
C THR A 15 3.80 -8.59 -7.31
N ASP A 16 3.71 -8.23 -8.59
CA ASP A 16 4.51 -8.85 -9.65
C ASP A 16 6.02 -8.81 -9.37
N ALA A 17 6.50 -7.76 -8.70
CA ALA A 17 7.88 -7.62 -8.24
C ALA A 17 8.20 -8.42 -6.95
N GLY A 18 7.31 -9.31 -6.50
CA GLY A 18 7.48 -10.14 -5.30
C GLY A 18 7.35 -9.40 -3.97
N ARG A 19 6.91 -8.13 -3.96
CA ARG A 19 6.76 -7.35 -2.73
C ARG A 19 5.40 -7.59 -2.11
N ARG A 20 5.32 -7.57 -0.78
CA ARG A 20 4.03 -7.64 -0.08
C ARG A 20 3.34 -6.27 -0.07
N LEU A 21 2.06 -6.26 -0.42
CA LEU A 21 1.20 -5.08 -0.37
C LEU A 21 -0.10 -5.41 0.37
N ALA A 22 -0.44 -4.63 1.39
CA ALA A 22 -1.75 -4.69 2.03
C ALA A 22 -2.75 -3.85 1.24
N VAL A 23 -3.90 -4.45 0.93
CA VAL A 23 -5.08 -3.75 0.42
C VAL A 23 -6.23 -3.86 1.42
N ASN A 24 -7.17 -2.93 1.37
CA ASN A 24 -8.41 -3.03 2.15
C ASN A 24 -9.11 -4.36 1.83
N LYS A 25 -9.83 -4.92 2.81
CA LYS A 25 -10.47 -6.23 2.63
C LYS A 25 -11.55 -6.22 1.54
N GLU A 26 -12.27 -5.11 1.43
CA GLU A 26 -13.37 -4.95 0.50
C GLU A 26 -12.86 -4.33 -0.82
N PRO A 27 -13.32 -4.86 -1.97
CA PRO A 27 -13.07 -4.22 -3.27
C PRO A 27 -13.61 -2.79 -3.29
N ASP A 28 -12.95 -1.94 -4.08
CA ASP A 28 -13.25 -0.53 -4.22
C ASP A 28 -12.97 -0.12 -5.66
N ASP A 29 -13.98 0.38 -6.37
CA ASP A 29 -13.88 0.78 -7.78
C ASP A 29 -13.02 2.04 -7.96
N ASP A 30 -12.85 2.86 -6.91
CA ASP A 30 -11.90 3.97 -6.87
C ASP A 30 -10.47 3.51 -6.51
N GLY A 31 -10.30 2.22 -6.26
CA GLY A 31 -9.02 1.58 -5.98
C GLY A 31 -8.11 1.54 -7.20
N ASN A 32 -6.79 1.62 -6.97
CA ASN A 32 -5.78 1.58 -8.04
C ASN A 32 -4.97 0.28 -8.06
N THR A 33 -5.38 -0.74 -7.31
CA THR A 33 -4.70 -2.03 -7.23
C THR A 33 -5.64 -3.12 -7.69
N ALA A 34 -5.33 -3.73 -8.84
CA ALA A 34 -6.02 -4.94 -9.29
C ALA A 34 -5.48 -6.11 -8.46
N ALA A 35 -6.35 -6.84 -7.78
CA ALA A 35 -5.99 -8.01 -7.00
C ALA A 35 -6.93 -9.20 -7.27
N TYR A 36 -6.36 -10.40 -7.16
CA TYR A 36 -7.07 -11.65 -7.35
C TYR A 36 -6.41 -12.75 -6.52
N ARG A 37 -7.13 -13.85 -6.34
CA ARG A 37 -6.58 -15.07 -5.71
C ARG A 37 -6.19 -16.04 -6.82
N ASP A 38 -4.92 -16.42 -6.88
CA ASP A 38 -4.42 -17.37 -7.87
C ASP A 38 -4.79 -18.82 -7.53
N GLY A 39 -4.48 -19.77 -8.43
CA GLY A 39 -4.82 -21.18 -8.25
C GLY A 39 -4.12 -21.85 -7.07
N THR A 40 -3.06 -21.27 -6.52
CA THR A 40 -2.39 -21.74 -5.29
C THR A 40 -3.04 -21.17 -4.02
N GLY A 41 -4.06 -20.33 -4.17
CA GLY A 41 -4.69 -19.61 -3.09
C GLY A 41 -3.95 -18.35 -2.66
N THR A 42 -2.85 -17.99 -3.34
CA THR A 42 -2.05 -16.80 -3.07
C THR A 42 -2.75 -15.57 -3.63
N TRP A 43 -2.80 -14.49 -2.86
CA TRP A 43 -3.29 -13.22 -3.34
C TRP A 43 -2.21 -12.51 -4.15
N ARG A 44 -2.51 -12.21 -5.41
CA ARG A 44 -1.66 -11.47 -6.33
C ARG A 44 -2.22 -10.07 -6.53
N SER A 45 -1.32 -9.12 -6.76
CA SER A 45 -1.72 -7.75 -7.09
C SER A 45 -0.81 -7.12 -8.11
N ARG A 46 -1.39 -6.20 -8.88
CA ARG A 46 -0.67 -5.37 -9.85
C ARG A 46 -1.34 -4.02 -9.99
N ARG A 47 -0.64 -3.09 -10.63
CA ARG A 47 -1.22 -1.81 -11.02
C ARG A 47 -1.83 -1.96 -12.42
N PRO A 48 -3.13 -1.71 -12.62
CA PRO A 48 -3.70 -1.64 -13.95
C PRO A 48 -3.15 -0.43 -14.70
N THR A 49 -2.96 -0.59 -16.01
CA THR A 49 -2.56 0.48 -16.95
C THR A 49 -3.49 0.45 -18.15
N ASP A 50 -3.40 1.45 -19.03
CA ASP A 50 -4.21 1.50 -20.25
C ASP A 50 -3.87 0.35 -21.20
N GLU A 51 -2.61 -0.08 -21.25
CA GLU A 51 -2.16 -1.23 -22.03
C GLU A 51 -2.55 -2.58 -21.41
N LEU A 52 -2.67 -2.62 -20.08
CA LEU A 52 -3.03 -3.82 -19.33
C LEU A 52 -4.17 -3.49 -18.34
N PRO A 53 -5.40 -3.34 -18.84
CA PRO A 53 -6.55 -2.98 -18.02
C PRO A 53 -6.89 -4.12 -17.05
N VAL A 54 -7.81 -3.85 -16.12
CA VAL A 54 -8.29 -4.83 -15.14
C VAL A 54 -8.93 -6.01 -15.87
N ALA A 55 -8.49 -7.23 -15.55
CA ALA A 55 -9.07 -8.44 -16.11
C ALA A 55 -10.38 -8.82 -15.41
N ARG A 56 -11.26 -9.56 -16.09
CA ARG A 56 -12.58 -9.96 -15.55
C ARG A 56 -12.56 -10.73 -14.21
N TRP A 57 -11.44 -11.36 -13.88
CA TRP A 57 -11.26 -12.14 -12.65
C TRP A 57 -10.55 -11.34 -11.55
N GLU A 58 -10.09 -10.14 -11.86
CA GLU A 58 -9.50 -9.21 -10.92
C GLU A 58 -10.59 -8.28 -10.39
N LYS A 59 -10.36 -7.79 -9.18
CA LYS A 59 -11.16 -6.70 -8.62
C LYS A 59 -10.22 -5.56 -8.24
N LEU A 60 -10.73 -4.34 -8.32
CA LEU A 60 -10.01 -3.18 -7.82
C LEU A 60 -10.11 -3.12 -6.30
N TYR A 61 -9.00 -2.74 -5.69
CA TYR A 61 -8.88 -2.54 -4.26
C TYR A 61 -8.08 -1.27 -3.98
N MET A 62 -8.39 -0.66 -2.84
CA MET A 62 -7.63 0.47 -2.32
C MET A 62 -6.38 -0.03 -1.56
N PRO A 63 -5.16 0.46 -1.88
CA PRO A 63 -3.98 0.23 -1.06
C PRO A 63 -4.19 0.71 0.37
N HIS A 64 -3.99 -0.19 1.34
CA HIS A 64 -4.29 0.13 2.74
C HIS A 64 -3.39 1.26 3.29
N VAL A 65 -2.21 1.48 2.72
CA VAL A 65 -1.32 2.59 3.09
C VAL A 65 -1.98 3.97 2.87
N ALA A 66 -2.97 4.07 1.98
CA ALA A 66 -3.72 5.31 1.73
C ALA A 66 -4.80 5.55 2.79
N THR A 67 -5.42 4.49 3.32
CA THR A 67 -6.57 4.55 4.24
C THR A 67 -6.21 4.25 5.70
N CYS A 68 -5.00 3.77 5.97
CA CYS A 68 -4.57 3.41 7.32
C CYS A 68 -4.51 4.64 8.24
N GLU A 69 -5.43 4.73 9.19
CA GLU A 69 -5.51 5.84 10.14
C GLU A 69 -4.19 6.04 10.91
N ALA A 70 -3.57 4.95 11.37
CA ALA A 70 -2.28 5.02 12.07
C ALA A 70 -1.16 5.65 11.21
N GLN A 71 -1.21 5.49 9.88
CA GLN A 71 -0.27 6.15 8.96
C GLN A 71 -0.63 7.62 8.75
N VAL A 72 -1.91 7.94 8.62
CA VAL A 72 -2.40 9.34 8.50
C VAL A 72 -1.96 10.14 9.73
N GLN A 73 -2.19 9.61 10.94
CA GLN A 73 -1.79 10.25 12.19
C GLN A 73 -0.28 10.46 12.30
N ARG A 74 0.53 9.47 11.85
CA ARG A 74 2.00 9.61 11.80
C ARG A 74 2.44 10.72 10.85
N ARG A 75 1.77 10.88 9.71
CA ARG A 75 2.07 11.97 8.75
C ARG A 75 1.71 13.33 9.33
N GLN A 76 0.58 13.44 10.03
CA GLN A 76 0.14 14.69 10.66
C GLN A 76 1.04 15.14 11.81
N ARG A 77 1.55 14.20 12.62
CA ARG A 77 2.48 14.52 13.72
C ARG A 77 3.87 14.96 13.25
N ARG A 78 4.22 14.71 11.99
CA ARG A 78 5.52 15.09 11.45
C ARG A 78 5.48 16.60 11.13
N PRO A 79 6.37 17.42 11.72
CA PRO A 79 6.42 18.83 11.39
C PRO A 79 6.73 19.02 9.90
N ALA A 80 5.98 19.91 9.25
CA ALA A 80 6.14 20.21 7.82
C ALA A 80 7.50 20.82 7.51
N VAL A 81 8.04 21.61 8.45
CA VAL A 81 9.37 22.21 8.42
C VAL A 81 10.12 21.75 9.67
N LEU A 82 11.30 21.17 9.48
CA LEU A 82 12.16 20.82 10.60
C LEU A 82 12.78 22.11 11.19
N PRO A 83 12.90 22.21 12.52
CA PRO A 83 13.59 23.34 13.15
C PRO A 83 15.03 23.47 12.65
N PRO A 84 15.61 24.69 12.67
CA PRO A 84 17.00 24.89 12.29
C PRO A 84 17.92 24.00 13.13
N GLY A 85 18.93 23.40 12.48
CA GLY A 85 19.88 22.47 13.11
C GLY A 85 19.40 21.02 13.25
N VAL A 86 18.14 20.70 12.89
CA VAL A 86 17.62 19.33 12.93
C VAL A 86 17.73 18.68 11.54
N ALA A 87 18.47 17.56 11.45
CA ALA A 87 18.62 16.82 10.20
C ALA A 87 17.48 15.80 9.99
N ASP A 88 16.98 15.69 8.76
CA ASP A 88 16.02 14.64 8.38
C ASP A 88 16.73 13.29 8.18
N MET A 89 16.82 12.51 9.27
CA MET A 89 17.38 11.15 9.23
C MET A 89 16.66 10.23 8.24
N SER A 90 15.37 10.47 7.95
CA SER A 90 14.62 9.67 6.97
C SER A 90 14.97 10.03 5.53
N ALA A 91 15.28 11.30 5.24
CA ALA A 91 15.85 11.71 3.95
C ALA A 91 17.28 11.19 3.78
N TYR A 92 18.10 11.27 4.82
CA TYR A 92 19.46 10.74 4.82
C TYR A 92 19.50 9.25 4.46
N ARG A 93 18.70 8.42 5.15
CA ARG A 93 18.61 6.98 4.87
C ARG A 93 18.10 6.65 3.45
N ARG A 94 17.23 7.50 2.88
CA ARG A 94 16.74 7.32 1.50
C ARG A 94 17.85 7.54 0.47
N ARG A 95 18.75 8.50 0.69
CA ARG A 95 19.92 8.73 -0.18
C ARG A 95 20.96 7.61 -0.07
N ALA A 96 21.04 6.95 1.10
CA ALA A 96 22.02 5.89 1.36
C ALA A 96 21.58 4.50 0.88
N ARG A 97 20.37 4.34 0.36
CA ARG A 97 19.91 3.05 -0.21
C ARG A 97 20.25 3.03 -1.71
N PRO A 98 21.05 2.06 -2.19
CA PRO A 98 21.34 1.88 -3.61
C PRO A 98 20.08 1.52 -4.41
#